data_AF-X1PX47-F1
#
_entry.id   AF-X1PX47-F1
#
_cell.length_a   1.000
_cell.length_b   1.000
_cell.length_c   1.000
_cell.angle_alpha   90.00
_cell.angle_beta   90.00
_cell.angle_gamma   90.00
#
_symmetry.space_group_name_H-M   'P 1'
#
loop_
_entity.id
_entity.type
_entity.pdbx_description
1 polymer ?
#
loop_
_entity_poly.entity_id
_entity_poly.type
_entity_poly.pdbx_seq_one_letter_code
_entity_poly.pdbx_strand_id
1 'polypeptide(L)' 'VRAPSFMNIASNVVAVKGYSIADAALVLAAVDPCYCCTDRTFVYENGKKKYSGQDLLKLSWEKTEKIKRRYKK' A
#
# COMPACT_ATOMS: atom_id res chain seq x y z
N VAL A 1 12.70 -4.98 11.40
CA VAL A 1 12.28 -3.60 11.76
C VAL A 1 10.77 -3.51 11.65
N ARG A 2 10.07 -3.17 12.74
CA ARG A 2 8.62 -2.93 12.75
C ARG A 2 8.39 -1.44 12.62
N ALA A 3 7.72 -1.00 11.56
CA ALA A 3 7.43 0.41 11.34
C ALA A 3 6.30 0.87 12.29
N PRO A 4 6.38 2.07 12.91
CA PRO A 4 5.29 2.62 13.71
C PRO A 4 3.97 2.73 12.95
N SER A 5 4.04 3.19 11.69
CA SER A 5 2.85 3.35 10.83
C SER A 5 2.09 2.03 10.60
N PHE A 6 2.78 0.88 10.57
CA PHE A 6 2.12 -0.42 10.39
C PHE A 6 1.15 -0.74 11.53
N MET A 7 1.47 -0.31 12.76
CA MET A 7 0.59 -0.51 13.91
C MET A 7 -0.44 0.59 14.07
N ASN A 8 -0.05 1.82 13.77
CA ASN A 8 -0.88 2.97 14.08
C ASN A 8 -1.96 3.22 13.01
N ILE A 9 -1.73 2.91 11.73
CA ILE A 9 -2.74 3.16 10.67
C ILE A 9 -4.05 2.41 10.95
N ALA A 10 -3.99 1.22 11.54
CA ALA A 10 -5.18 0.42 11.84
C ALA A 10 -6.08 1.08 12.91
N SER A 11 -5.56 1.94 13.77
CA SER A 11 -6.37 2.65 14.77
C SER A 11 -7.32 3.67 14.13
N ASN A 12 -7.04 4.15 12.92
CA ASN A 12 -7.89 5.10 12.21
C ASN A 12 -9.29 4.55 11.94
N VAL A 13 -9.43 3.22 11.81
CA VAL A 13 -10.73 2.54 11.61
C VAL A 13 -11.68 2.78 12.77
N VAL A 14 -11.16 2.86 14.00
CA VAL A 14 -11.97 3.18 15.18
C VAL A 14 -12.01 4.68 15.43
N ALA A 15 -10.90 5.39 15.21
CA ALA A 15 -10.80 6.82 15.49
C ALA A 15 -11.68 7.70 14.59
N VAL A 16 -11.94 7.28 13.35
CA VAL A 16 -12.79 8.06 12.41
C VAL A 16 -14.29 7.93 12.69
N LYS A 17 -14.71 6.97 13.52
CA LYS A 17 -16.14 6.74 13.79
C LYS A 17 -16.74 7.89 14.59
N GLY A 18 -17.86 8.43 14.11
CA GLY A 18 -18.57 9.55 14.74
C GLY A 18 -18.16 10.93 14.22
N TYR A 19 -17.13 11.02 13.37
CA TYR A 19 -16.74 12.26 12.70
C TYR A 19 -17.36 12.39 11.30
N SER A 20 -17.23 13.58 10.71
CA SER A 20 -17.64 13.82 9.33
C SER A 20 -16.64 13.22 8.33
N ILE A 21 -17.05 13.08 7.07
CA ILE A 21 -16.15 12.61 5.99
C ILE A 21 -14.95 13.56 5.82
N ALA A 22 -15.13 14.86 6.05
CA ALA A 22 -14.05 15.83 5.97
C ALA A 22 -12.94 15.57 7.01
N ASP A 23 -13.32 15.07 8.19
CA ASP A 23 -12.39 14.79 9.28
C ASP A 23 -11.57 13.50 9.06
N ALA A 24 -11.97 12.64 8.12
CA ALA A 24 -11.26 11.40 7.85
C ALA A 24 -9.80 11.64 7.45
N ALA A 25 -9.53 12.71 6.70
CA ALA A 25 -8.17 13.10 6.33
C ALA A 25 -7.36 13.61 7.54
N LEU A 26 -8.00 14.32 8.47
CA LEU A 26 -7.36 14.81 9.70
C LEU A 26 -7.01 13.65 10.64
N VAL A 27 -7.92 12.70 10.82
CA VAL A 27 -7.68 11.47 11.58
C VAL A 27 -6.53 10.68 10.96
N LEU A 28 -6.49 10.58 9.63
CA LEU A 28 -5.38 9.92 8.94
C LEU A 28 -4.05 10.66 9.15
N ALA A 29 -4.05 11.99 9.02
CA ALA A 29 -2.86 12.81 9.19
C ALA A 29 -2.31 12.79 10.62
N ALA A 30 -3.16 12.65 11.64
CA ALA A 30 -2.75 12.59 13.04
C ALA A 30 -1.80 11.42 13.37
N VAL A 31 -1.82 10.35 12.56
CA VAL A 31 -0.93 9.19 12.71
C VAL A 31 0.42 9.39 12.00
N ASP A 32 0.55 10.39 11.13
CA ASP A 32 1.70 10.60 10.23
C ASP A 32 2.08 9.31 9.45
N PRO A 33 1.22 8.84 8.52
CA PRO A 33 1.41 7.55 7.87
C PRO A 33 2.49 7.62 6.76
N CYS A 34 3.60 6.91 6.93
CA CYS A 34 4.50 6.57 5.82
C CYS A 34 4.14 5.18 5.26
N TYR A 35 3.40 5.18 4.13
CA TYR A 35 3.07 3.94 3.42
C TYR A 35 4.29 3.22 2.85
N CYS A 36 5.32 3.98 2.50
CA CYS A 36 6.67 3.50 2.20
C CYS A 36 7.19 2.48 3.23
N CYS A 37 6.86 2.69 4.51
CA CYS A 37 7.30 1.85 5.61
C CYS A 37 6.36 0.66 5.88
N THR A 38 5.18 0.61 5.25
CA THR A 38 4.18 -0.44 5.41
C THR A 38 4.11 -1.41 4.23
N ASP A 39 4.57 -1.02 3.04
CA ASP A 39 4.47 -1.79 1.79
C ASP A 39 5.49 -2.94 1.65
N ARG A 40 5.74 -3.68 2.73
CA ARG A 40 6.58 -4.89 2.71
C ARG A 40 5.76 -6.12 2.33
N THR A 41 5.49 -6.28 1.04
CA THR A 41 4.64 -7.38 0.52
C THR A 41 5.47 -8.54 -0.04
N PHE A 42 5.06 -9.77 0.27
CA PHE A 42 5.59 -11.01 -0.29
C PHE A 42 4.45 -11.91 -0.76
N VAL A 43 4.59 -12.53 -1.93
CA VAL A 43 3.61 -13.47 -2.47
C VAL A 43 4.15 -14.89 -2.32
N TYR A 44 3.35 -15.76 -1.72
CA TYR A 44 3.64 -17.18 -1.58
C TYR A 44 2.65 -18.00 -2.42
N GLU A 45 3.16 -19.04 -3.08
CA GLU A 45 2.37 -20.02 -3.82
C GLU A 45 2.96 -21.41 -3.58
N ASN A 46 2.13 -22.38 -3.24
CA ASN A 46 2.55 -23.76 -2.94
C ASN A 46 3.67 -23.85 -1.90
N GLY A 47 3.60 -23.02 -0.86
CA GLY A 47 4.60 -22.96 0.22
C GLY A 47 5.93 -22.33 -0.18
N LYS A 48 6.09 -21.88 -1.44
CA LYS A 48 7.31 -21.22 -1.92
C LYS A 48 7.06 -19.74 -2.11
N LYS A 49 8.08 -18.93 -1.79
CA LYS A 49 8.07 -17.50 -2.10
C LYS A 49 8.10 -17.33 -3.62
N LYS A 50 7.01 -16.82 -4.18
CA LYS A 50 6.84 -16.61 -5.63
C LYS A 50 7.35 -15.24 -6.05
N TYR A 51 7.00 -14.19 -5.31
CA TYR A 51 7.42 -12.81 -5.61
C TYR A 51 7.81 -12.05 -4.34
N SER A 52 8.86 -11.23 -4.46
CA SER A 52 9.18 -10.15 -3.53
C SER A 52 8.53 -8.84 -3.96
N GLY A 53 8.56 -7.83 -3.08
CA GLY A 53 8.09 -6.49 -3.44
C GLY A 53 8.78 -5.90 -4.69
N GLN A 54 10.08 -6.16 -4.88
CA GLN A 54 10.79 -5.71 -6.08
C GLN A 54 10.30 -6.40 -7.35
N ASP A 55 9.98 -7.70 -7.27
CA ASP A 55 9.42 -8.45 -8.40
C ASP A 55 8.04 -7.89 -8.78
N LEU A 56 7.21 -7.57 -7.79
CA LEU A 56 5.90 -6.96 -8.02
C LEU A 56 6.00 -5.57 -8.67
N LEU A 57 6.95 -4.74 -8.24
CA LEU A 57 7.22 -3.44 -8.87
C LEU A 57 7.62 -3.62 -10.34
N LYS A 58 8.52 -4.56 -10.62
CA LYS A 58 8.95 -4.87 -11.99
C LYS A 58 7.77 -5.32 -12.86
N LEU A 59 6.92 -6.22 -12.36
CA LEU A 59 5.72 -6.68 -13.06
C LEU A 59 4.75 -5.52 -13.35
N SER A 60 4.60 -4.57 -12.41
CA SER A 60 3.77 -3.37 -12.59
C SER A 60 4.28 -2.48 -13.72
N TRP A 61 5.60 -2.23 -13.77
CA TRP A 61 6.22 -1.44 -14.85
C TRP A 61 6.08 -2.13 -16.20
N GLU A 62 6.34 -3.44 -16.28
CA GLU A 62 6.17 -4.22 -17.51
C GLU A 62 4.73 -4.18 -18.02
N LYS A 63 3.75 -4.27 -17.12
CA LYS A 63 2.33 -4.11 -17.47
C LYS A 63 2.02 -2.71 -18.01
N THR A 64 2.58 -1.69 -17.37
CA THR A 64 2.44 -0.30 -17.82
C THR A 64 3.00 -0.10 -19.22
N GLU A 65 4.19 -0.64 -19.50
CA GLU A 65 4.80 -0.57 -20.84
C GLU A 65 3.98 -1.33 -21.90
N LYS A 66 3.41 -2.49 -21.56
CA LYS A 66 2.50 -3.22 -22.45
C LYS A 66 1.25 -2.40 -22.79
N ILE A 67 0.65 -1.74 -21.79
CA ILE A 67 -0.52 -0.87 -21.99
C ILE A 67 -0.14 0.32 -22.89
N LYS A 68 0.97 1.00 -22.61
CA LYS A 68 1.46 2.11 -23.44
C LYS A 68 1.64 1.69 -24.91
N ARG A 69 2.23 0.52 -25.16
CA ARG A 69 2.40 -0.02 -26.52
C ARG A 69 1.07 -0.32 -27.20
N ARG A 70 0.11 -0.89 -26.46
CA ARG A 70 -1.23 -1.23 -26.98
C ARG A 70 -2.04 0.01 -27.42
N TYR A 71 -1.88 1.13 -26.72
CA TYR A 71 -2.63 2.36 -26.97
C TYR A 71 -1.79 3.47 -27.63
N LYS A 72 -0.58 3.14 -28.12
CA LYS A 72 0.23 4.07 -28.89
C LYS A 72 -0.45 4.26 -30.25
N LYS A 73 -1.02 5.45 -30.48
CA LYS A 73 -1.51 5.88 -31.80
C LYS A 73 -0.38 5.93 -32.81
#